data_AF-A0AAZ3SJU5-F1
#
_entry.id   AF-A0AAZ3SJU5-F1
#
_cell.length_a   1.000
_cell.length_b   1.000
_cell.length_c   1.000
_cell.angle_alpha   90.00
_cell.angle_beta   90.00
_cell.angle_gamma   90.00
#
_symmetry.space_group_name_H-M   'P 1'
#
loop_
_entity.id
_entity.type
_entity.pdbx_description
1 polymer ?
#
loop_
_entity_poly.entity_id
_entity_poly.type
_entity_poly.pdbx_seq_one_letter_code
_entity_poly.pdbx_strand_id
1 'polypeptide(L)'
;MVTCKETRAVISASARTVGQRLLEEGLVSRRAAKKPLLSRINIIDRLIFCKSYRDWTAEDWVKVIFSDESRFRLFGASGKKLVWRRQGECYHQSCVMSTVKHPETIHVRGCFSAKGVGSLTILPKNTFMNKEWYQHILREQLLPTIQEKFGDEQCLFQHDGAPCHKAKVRTK
;
A
#
# COMPACT_ATOMS: atom_id res chain seq x y z
N MET A 1 -21.21 -14.89 -4.96
CA MET A 1 -21.62 -13.70 -4.20
C MET A 1 -23.13 -13.82 -4.03
N VAL A 2 -23.74 -13.37 -2.92
CA VAL A 2 -25.20 -13.39 -2.80
C VAL A 2 -25.66 -11.95 -2.97
N THR A 3 -25.90 -11.55 -4.22
CA THR A 3 -26.56 -10.27 -4.51
C THR A 3 -28.04 -10.50 -4.72
N CYS A 4 -28.87 -9.51 -4.38
CA CYS A 4 -30.31 -9.56 -4.69
C CYS A 4 -30.59 -9.72 -6.19
N LYS A 5 -29.63 -9.42 -7.08
CA LYS A 5 -29.75 -9.64 -8.52
C LYS A 5 -29.54 -11.12 -8.87
N GLU A 6 -28.53 -11.77 -8.30
CA GLU A 6 -28.24 -13.19 -8.53
C GLU A 6 -29.37 -14.08 -7.97
N THR A 7 -29.91 -13.77 -6.77
CA THR A 7 -31.01 -14.55 -6.18
C THR A 7 -32.31 -14.46 -7.00
N ARG A 8 -32.57 -13.31 -7.65
CA ARG A 8 -33.73 -13.13 -8.54
C ARG A 8 -33.60 -13.87 -9.88
N ALA A 9 -32.37 -14.16 -10.31
CA ALA A 9 -32.15 -14.95 -11.51
C ALA A 9 -32.46 -16.44 -11.30
N VAL A 10 -32.47 -16.90 -10.05
CA VAL A 10 -32.75 -18.29 -9.66
C VAL A 10 -34.19 -18.46 -9.16
N ILE A 11 -34.78 -17.42 -8.54
CA ILE A 11 -36.11 -17.46 -7.94
C ILE A 11 -36.97 -16.34 -8.53
N SER A 12 -38.16 -16.67 -9.04
CA SER A 12 -39.16 -15.69 -9.48
C SER A 12 -39.74 -14.93 -8.28
N ALA A 13 -39.04 -13.88 -7.84
CA ALA A 13 -39.44 -13.05 -6.71
C ALA A 13 -39.09 -11.56 -6.91
N SER A 14 -39.84 -10.69 -6.23
CA SER A 14 -39.57 -9.25 -6.23
C SER A 14 -38.27 -8.93 -5.47
N ALA A 15 -37.58 -7.83 -5.82
CA ALA A 15 -36.36 -7.41 -5.11
C ALA A 15 -36.62 -7.13 -3.63
N ARG A 16 -37.83 -6.67 -3.32
CA ARG A 16 -38.30 -6.42 -1.96
C ARG A 16 -38.41 -7.73 -1.18
N THR A 17 -39.04 -8.75 -1.76
CA THR A 17 -39.18 -10.07 -1.15
C THR A 17 -37.81 -10.70 -0.89
N VAL A 18 -36.91 -10.66 -1.88
CA VAL A 18 -35.53 -11.14 -1.71
C VAL A 18 -34.80 -10.36 -0.62
N GLY A 19 -34.92 -9.04 -0.59
CA GLY A 19 -34.32 -8.21 0.45
C GLY A 19 -34.83 -8.52 1.86
N GLN A 20 -36.14 -8.73 2.03
CA GLN A 20 -36.73 -9.11 3.32
C GLN A 20 -36.23 -10.47 3.79
N ARG A 21 -36.23 -11.49 2.91
CA ARG A 21 -35.72 -12.82 3.27
C ARG A 21 -34.24 -12.79 3.65
N LEU A 22 -33.42 -12.03 2.91
CA LEU A 22 -32.01 -11.85 3.28
C LEU A 22 -31.86 -11.19 4.65
N LEU A 23 -32.69 -10.20 4.98
CA LEU A 23 -32.67 -9.55 6.31
C LEU A 23 -33.16 -10.47 7.43
N GLU A 24 -34.18 -11.30 7.19
CA GLU A 24 -34.64 -12.34 8.13
C GLU A 24 -33.51 -13.33 8.46
N GLU A 25 -32.68 -13.67 7.47
CA GLU A 25 -31.47 -14.50 7.63
C GLU A 25 -30.25 -13.73 8.18
N GLY A 26 -30.43 -12.47 8.59
CA GLY A 26 -29.35 -11.63 9.13
C GLY A 26 -28.33 -11.13 8.09
N LEU A 27 -28.57 -11.34 6.81
CA LEU A 27 -27.71 -10.87 5.72
C LEU A 27 -28.02 -9.41 5.39
N VAL A 28 -27.05 -8.53 5.63
CA VAL A 28 -27.20 -7.10 5.37
C VAL A 28 -26.30 -6.67 4.22
N SER A 29 -26.84 -5.82 3.34
CA SER A 29 -26.05 -5.24 2.25
C SER A 29 -24.88 -4.40 2.79
N ARG A 30 -23.67 -4.73 2.31
CA ARG A 30 -22.42 -4.04 2.62
C ARG A 30 -21.61 -3.88 1.33
N ARG A 31 -20.71 -2.89 1.30
CA ARG A 31 -19.75 -2.75 0.21
C ARG A 31 -18.76 -3.91 0.27
N ALA A 32 -18.51 -4.55 -0.87
CA ALA A 32 -17.48 -5.59 -0.97
C ALA A 32 -16.11 -5.03 -0.58
N ALA A 33 -15.34 -5.79 0.21
CA ALA A 33 -13.98 -5.42 0.57
C ALA A 33 -13.08 -5.44 -0.68
N LYS A 34 -12.28 -4.40 -0.87
CA LYS A 34 -11.24 -4.37 -1.92
C LYS A 34 -10.00 -5.08 -1.39
N LYS A 35 -9.56 -6.13 -2.08
CA LYS A 35 -8.30 -6.83 -1.80
C LYS A 35 -7.49 -6.95 -3.10
N PRO A 36 -6.16 -6.88 -3.05
CA PRO A 36 -5.34 -7.15 -4.22
C PRO A 36 -5.58 -8.60 -4.68
N LEU A 37 -5.65 -8.80 -5.99
CA LEU A 37 -5.69 -10.14 -6.56
C LEU A 37 -4.30 -10.76 -6.43
N LEU A 38 -4.20 -11.89 -5.73
CA LEU A 38 -2.93 -12.59 -5.51
C LEU A 38 -2.88 -13.85 -6.39
N SER A 39 -1.71 -14.12 -6.96
CA SER A 39 -1.45 -15.41 -7.62
C SER A 39 -1.42 -16.52 -6.57
N ARG A 40 -1.66 -17.76 -7.00
CA ARG A 40 -1.57 -18.95 -6.13
C ARG A 40 -0.19 -19.07 -5.47
N ILE A 41 0.87 -18.77 -6.22
CA ILE A 41 2.26 -18.77 -5.75
C ILE A 41 2.43 -17.75 -4.62
N ASN A 42 2.03 -16.49 -4.84
CA ASN A 42 2.16 -15.44 -3.82
C ASN A 42 1.34 -15.75 -2.55
N ILE A 43 0.21 -16.45 -2.66
CA ILE A 43 -0.57 -16.89 -1.48
C ILE A 43 0.24 -17.90 -0.66
N ILE A 44 0.84 -18.89 -1.32
CA ILE A 44 1.65 -19.92 -0.67
C ILE A 44 2.89 -19.29 -0.01
N ASP A 45 3.62 -18.44 -0.74
CA ASP A 45 4.84 -17.81 -0.23
C ASP A 45 4.56 -16.93 0.99
N ARG A 46 3.45 -16.17 0.97
CA ARG A 46 3.01 -15.38 2.13
C ARG A 46 2.64 -16.26 3.31
N LEU A 47 1.97 -17.38 3.07
CA LEU A 47 1.61 -18.31 4.14
C LEU A 47 2.86 -18.96 4.76
N ILE A 48 3.84 -19.35 3.95
CA ILE A 48 5.12 -19.88 4.43
C ILE A 48 5.82 -18.83 5.27
N PHE A 49 5.97 -17.60 4.75
CA PHE A 49 6.56 -16.49 5.50
C PHE A 49 5.87 -16.29 6.86
N CYS A 50 4.55 -16.16 6.89
CA CYS A 50 3.81 -15.99 8.15
C CYS A 50 3.95 -17.19 9.11
N LYS A 51 4.14 -18.41 8.60
CA LYS A 51 4.40 -19.58 9.44
C LYS A 51 5.82 -19.56 10.02
N SER A 52 6.82 -19.19 9.22
CA SER A 52 8.23 -19.14 9.64
C SER A 52 8.48 -18.13 10.76
N TYR A 53 7.73 -17.03 10.78
CA TYR A 53 7.86 -15.95 11.76
C TYR A 53 6.71 -15.90 12.77
N ARG A 54 5.91 -16.98 12.88
CA ARG A 54 4.70 -17.01 13.72
C ARG A 54 5.03 -16.87 15.21
N ASP A 55 6.06 -17.58 15.65
CA ASP A 55 6.41 -17.73 17.07
C ASP A 55 7.48 -16.71 17.51
N TRP A 56 7.79 -15.73 16.65
CA TRP A 56 8.73 -14.66 16.96
C TRP A 56 8.22 -13.76 18.06
N THR A 57 9.09 -13.47 19.02
CA THR A 57 8.76 -12.59 20.14
C THR A 57 9.04 -11.13 19.80
N ALA A 58 8.65 -10.21 20.69
CA ALA A 58 8.96 -8.79 20.52
C ALA A 58 10.48 -8.56 20.43
N GLU A 59 11.27 -9.31 21.20
CA GLU A 59 12.74 -9.25 21.21
C GLU A 59 13.35 -9.65 19.87
N ASP A 60 12.70 -10.56 19.13
CA ASP A 60 13.12 -10.91 17.77
C ASP A 60 12.79 -9.79 16.78
N TRP A 61 11.58 -9.22 16.87
CA TRP A 61 11.17 -8.11 16.01
C TRP A 61 11.96 -6.82 16.24
N VAL A 62 12.49 -6.61 17.46
CA VAL A 62 13.35 -5.44 17.78
C VAL A 62 14.64 -5.43 16.94
N LYS A 63 15.09 -6.59 16.48
CA LYS A 63 16.30 -6.75 15.65
C LYS A 63 16.05 -6.43 14.17
N VAL A 64 14.79 -6.22 13.76
CA VAL A 64 14.42 -5.99 12.37
C VAL A 64 14.39 -4.49 12.06
N ILE A 65 15.04 -4.11 10.98
CA ILE A 65 14.89 -2.79 10.36
C ILE A 65 14.10 -2.94 9.06
N PHE A 66 12.95 -2.27 9.01
CA PHE A 66 12.05 -2.25 7.86
C PHE A 66 12.39 -1.07 6.98
N SER A 67 12.29 -1.24 5.65
CA SER A 67 12.33 -0.14 4.70
C SER A 67 11.26 -0.29 3.65
N ASP A 68 10.74 0.84 3.18
CA ASP A 68 9.76 0.87 2.10
C ASP A 68 9.85 2.19 1.34
N GLU A 69 9.27 2.21 0.14
CA GLU A 69 9.11 3.40 -0.67
C GLU A 69 7.65 3.82 -0.75
N SER A 70 7.41 5.12 -0.63
CA SER A 70 6.09 5.70 -0.86
C SER A 70 6.16 6.80 -1.90
N ARG A 71 5.11 6.89 -2.71
CA ARG A 71 4.96 7.91 -3.76
C ARG A 71 3.89 8.92 -3.35
N PHE A 72 4.28 10.18 -3.27
CA PHE A 72 3.38 11.29 -2.96
C PHE A 72 3.15 12.15 -4.19
N ARG A 73 1.89 12.52 -4.43
CA ARG A 73 1.51 13.51 -5.44
C ARG A 73 1.62 14.90 -4.84
N LEU A 74 2.30 15.80 -5.53
CA LEU A 74 2.41 17.21 -5.13
C LEU A 74 1.18 18.02 -5.53
N PHE A 75 0.46 17.57 -6.56
CA PHE A 75 -0.73 18.23 -7.07
C PHE A 75 -1.93 17.28 -7.16
N GLY A 76 -3.12 17.81 -6.87
CA GLY A 76 -4.37 17.07 -6.80
C GLY A 76 -4.59 16.49 -5.41
N ALA A 77 -5.59 17.00 -4.69
CA ALA A 77 -5.95 16.49 -3.37
C ALA A 77 -6.27 14.99 -3.45
N SER A 78 -5.68 14.20 -2.56
CA SER A 78 -6.07 12.80 -2.39
C SER A 78 -7.42 12.74 -1.68
N GLY A 79 -8.51 12.72 -2.44
CA GLY A 79 -9.84 12.51 -1.88
C GLY A 79 -10.95 13.21 -2.66
N LYS A 80 -12.18 13.02 -2.20
CA LYS A 80 -13.34 13.75 -2.71
C LYS A 80 -13.49 15.04 -1.92
N LYS A 81 -13.31 16.20 -2.56
CA LYS A 81 -13.71 17.48 -1.97
C LYS A 81 -15.22 17.62 -2.11
N LEU A 82 -15.91 17.81 -1.00
CA LEU A 82 -17.32 18.16 -1.00
C LEU A 82 -17.46 19.65 -1.30
N VAL A 83 -18.36 19.99 -2.20
CA VAL A 83 -18.71 21.37 -2.55
C VAL A 83 -20.22 21.53 -2.41
N TRP A 84 -20.65 22.67 -1.89
CA TRP A 84 -22.06 23.05 -1.86
C TRP A 84 -22.36 23.77 -3.18
N ARG A 85 -23.35 23.29 -3.94
CA ARG A 85 -23.74 23.86 -5.23
C ARG A 85 -25.21 23.58 -5.54
N ARG A 86 -25.84 24.45 -6.33
CA ARG A 86 -27.20 24.24 -6.84
C ARG A 86 -27.21 23.22 -8.00
N GLN A 87 -28.39 22.76 -8.38
CA GLN A 87 -28.55 21.90 -9.56
C GLN A 87 -28.10 22.66 -10.81
N GLY A 88 -27.30 22.02 -11.67
CA GLY A 88 -26.73 22.63 -12.88
C GLY A 88 -25.39 23.36 -12.70
N GLU A 89 -24.99 23.70 -11.46
CA GLU A 89 -23.72 24.40 -11.19
C GLU A 89 -22.50 23.45 -11.17
N CYS A 90 -22.61 22.26 -11.76
CA CYS A 90 -21.56 21.25 -11.63
C CYS A 90 -20.23 21.63 -12.27
N TYR A 91 -20.27 22.54 -13.24
CA TYR A 91 -19.10 23.07 -13.94
C TYR A 91 -18.78 24.52 -13.56
N HIS A 92 -19.46 25.09 -12.55
CA HIS A 92 -19.11 26.41 -12.06
C HIS A 92 -17.69 26.39 -11.49
N GLN A 93 -16.88 27.44 -11.73
CA GLN A 93 -15.46 27.45 -11.41
C GLN A 93 -15.17 27.17 -9.92
N SER A 94 -16.05 27.62 -9.01
CA SER A 94 -15.93 27.33 -7.56
C SER A 94 -16.34 25.91 -7.16
N CYS A 95 -16.99 25.17 -8.05
CA CYS A 95 -17.52 23.81 -7.84
C CYS A 95 -16.72 22.73 -8.57
N VAL A 96 -15.69 23.11 -9.31
CA VAL A 96 -14.78 22.22 -10.05
C VAL A 96 -13.43 22.17 -9.34
N MET A 97 -12.83 20.98 -9.30
CA MET A 97 -11.43 20.82 -8.90
C MET A 97 -10.61 20.55 -10.15
N SER A 98 -9.60 21.37 -10.39
CA SER A 98 -8.65 21.14 -11.48
C SER A 98 -7.89 19.83 -11.28
N THR A 99 -7.85 19.00 -12.32
CA THR A 99 -7.08 17.76 -12.36
C THR A 99 -6.10 17.79 -13.51
N VAL A 100 -4.90 17.26 -13.29
CA VAL A 100 -3.90 17.06 -14.35
C VAL A 100 -3.74 15.56 -14.60
N LYS A 101 -3.47 15.18 -15.86
CA LYS A 101 -3.32 13.77 -16.27
C LYS A 101 -2.11 13.11 -15.60
N HIS A 102 -1.00 13.85 -15.47
CA HIS A 102 0.26 13.38 -14.88
C HIS A 102 0.74 14.40 -13.83
N PRO A 103 0.25 14.31 -12.58
CA PRO A 103 0.68 15.22 -11.53
C PRO A 103 2.15 14.97 -11.18
N GLU A 104 2.85 16.02 -10.76
CA GLU A 104 4.20 15.88 -10.21
C GLU A 104 4.17 14.95 -8.99
N THR A 105 5.16 14.06 -8.93
CA THR A 105 5.32 13.13 -7.81
C THR A 105 6.72 13.18 -7.24
N ILE A 106 6.80 12.96 -5.94
CA ILE A 106 8.05 12.65 -5.24
C ILE A 106 7.99 11.20 -4.75
N HIS A 107 9.13 10.52 -4.81
CA HIS A 107 9.32 9.25 -4.14
C HIS A 107 10.11 9.50 -2.86
N VAL A 108 9.64 8.90 -1.78
CA VAL A 108 10.29 8.96 -0.48
C VAL A 108 10.60 7.54 -0.07
N ARG A 109 11.85 7.27 0.32
CA ARG A 109 12.25 6.02 0.93
C ARG A 109 12.56 6.27 2.39
N GLY A 110 12.00 5.46 3.28
CA GLY A 110 12.28 5.53 4.70
C GLY A 110 12.68 4.17 5.24
N CYS A 111 13.32 4.18 6.40
CA CYS A 111 13.47 2.98 7.22
C CYS A 111 13.10 3.25 8.68
N PHE A 112 12.71 2.21 9.41
CA PHE A 112 12.45 2.28 10.84
C PHE A 112 12.64 0.91 11.50
N SER A 113 12.87 0.92 12.81
CA SER A 113 12.87 -0.28 13.65
C SER A 113 12.15 -0.02 14.97
N ALA A 114 12.11 -1.00 15.87
CA ALA A 114 11.61 -0.80 17.22
C ALA A 114 12.41 0.26 18.00
N LYS A 115 13.66 0.53 17.60
CA LYS A 115 14.54 1.60 18.13
C LYS A 115 14.22 2.98 17.51
N GLY A 116 13.13 3.10 16.76
CA GLY A 116 12.62 4.35 16.21
C GLY A 116 12.84 4.52 14.70
N VAL A 117 12.49 5.71 14.23
CA VAL A 117 12.58 6.10 12.81
C VAL A 117 14.04 6.24 12.41
N GLY A 118 14.38 5.72 11.23
CA GLY A 118 15.69 5.82 10.61
C GLY A 118 15.77 6.92 9.55
N SER A 119 16.73 6.80 8.64
CA SER A 119 16.88 7.74 7.53
C SER A 119 15.65 7.80 6.63
N LEU A 120 15.37 9.01 6.14
CA LEU A 120 14.31 9.31 5.19
C LEU A 120 14.90 10.08 4.01
N THR A 121 14.89 9.48 2.82
CA THR A 121 15.44 10.06 1.60
C THR A 121 14.32 10.44 0.65
N ILE A 122 14.28 11.72 0.28
CA ILE A 122 13.37 12.24 -0.75
C ILE A 122 14.15 12.24 -2.07
N LEU A 123 13.66 11.49 -3.06
CA LEU A 123 14.26 11.49 -4.39
C LEU A 123 13.88 12.78 -5.14
N PRO A 124 14.70 13.23 -6.09
CA PRO A 124 14.37 14.38 -6.92
C PRO A 124 13.01 14.20 -7.61
N LYS A 125 12.33 15.32 -7.91
CA LYS A 125 11.00 15.30 -8.52
C LYS A 125 10.97 14.43 -9.78
N ASN A 126 9.89 13.68 -9.94
CA ASN A 126 9.66 12.79 -11.09
C ASN A 126 10.75 11.72 -11.32
N THR A 127 11.60 11.47 -10.32
CA THR A 127 12.58 10.38 -10.35
C THR A 127 11.96 9.11 -9.80
N PHE A 128 12.12 8.00 -10.52
CA PHE A 128 11.69 6.68 -10.06
C PHE A 128 12.83 5.98 -9.33
N MET A 129 12.48 5.12 -8.37
CA MET A 129 13.45 4.23 -7.73
C MET A 129 13.99 3.25 -8.78
N ASN A 130 15.25 3.44 -9.19
CA ASN A 130 15.99 2.48 -9.99
C ASN A 130 17.04 1.79 -9.12
N LYS A 131 17.81 0.90 -9.72
CA LYS A 131 18.82 0.13 -9.01
C LYS A 131 19.94 1.02 -8.46
N GLU A 132 20.38 2.00 -9.24
CA GLU A 132 21.49 2.90 -8.90
C GLU A 132 21.12 3.74 -7.67
N TRP A 133 19.92 4.33 -7.69
CA TRP A 133 19.34 5.03 -6.54
C TRP A 133 19.17 4.11 -5.35
N TYR A 134 18.67 2.90 -5.57
CA TYR A 134 18.50 1.93 -4.49
C TYR A 134 19.84 1.66 -3.79
N GLN A 135 20.88 1.32 -4.53
CA GLN A 135 22.19 1.04 -3.96
C GLN A 135 22.85 2.26 -3.32
N HIS A 136 22.67 3.44 -3.90
CA HIS A 136 23.15 4.68 -3.32
C HIS A 136 22.48 4.93 -1.96
N ILE A 137 21.16 4.81 -1.86
CA ILE A 137 20.44 5.02 -0.61
C ILE A 137 20.79 3.96 0.44
N LEU A 138 20.98 2.70 0.03
CA LEU A 138 21.45 1.68 0.97
C LEU A 138 22.81 2.06 1.58
N ARG A 139 23.77 2.47 0.75
CA ARG A 139 25.13 2.81 1.20
C ARG A 139 25.17 4.09 2.02
N GLU A 140 24.56 5.15 1.51
CA GLU A 140 24.70 6.49 2.08
C GLU A 140 23.74 6.77 3.24
N GLN A 141 22.66 6.01 3.38
CA GLN A 141 21.59 6.33 4.33
C GLN A 141 21.24 5.15 5.23
N LEU A 142 20.99 3.96 4.66
CA LEU A 142 20.59 2.81 5.46
C LEU A 142 21.74 2.26 6.32
N LEU A 143 22.93 2.01 5.75
CA LEU A 143 24.06 1.46 6.50
C LEU A 143 24.47 2.37 7.68
N PRO A 144 24.59 3.70 7.51
CA PRO A 144 24.81 4.60 8.64
C PRO A 144 23.70 4.52 9.70
N THR A 145 22.43 4.44 9.28
CA THR A 145 21.30 4.29 10.21
C THR A 145 21.39 2.98 11.00
N ILE A 146 21.81 1.89 10.35
CA ILE A 146 22.01 0.60 11.00
C ILE A 146 23.13 0.71 12.04
N GLN A 147 24.27 1.27 11.65
CA GLN A 147 25.40 1.46 12.58
C GLN A 147 25.01 2.33 13.78
N GLU A 148 24.26 3.41 13.55
CA GLU A 148 23.80 4.30 14.61
C GLU A 148 22.84 3.60 15.59
N LYS A 149 21.88 2.82 15.07
CA LYS A 149 20.82 2.22 15.90
C LYS A 149 21.20 0.87 16.51
N PHE A 150 22.04 0.10 15.84
CA PHE A 150 22.37 -1.28 16.23
C PHE A 150 23.84 -1.43 16.61
N GLY A 151 24.72 -0.49 16.24
CA GLY A 151 26.15 -0.64 16.47
C GLY A 151 26.67 -1.93 15.85
N ASP A 152 27.30 -2.76 16.67
CA ASP A 152 27.82 -4.07 16.26
C ASP A 152 26.80 -5.21 16.45
N GLU A 153 25.58 -4.92 16.91
CA GLU A 153 24.53 -5.92 17.04
C GLU A 153 24.06 -6.41 15.66
N GLN A 154 23.83 -7.72 15.55
CA GLN A 154 23.25 -8.28 14.34
C GLN A 154 21.81 -7.79 14.16
N CYS A 155 21.54 -7.18 13.00
CA CYS A 155 20.19 -6.77 12.60
C CYS A 155 19.73 -7.53 11.34
N LEU A 156 18.42 -7.62 11.17
CA LEU A 156 17.79 -8.18 9.98
C LEU A 156 17.17 -7.06 9.15
N PHE A 157 17.60 -6.95 7.90
CA PHE A 157 17.04 -5.98 6.98
C PHE A 157 15.85 -6.57 6.23
N GLN A 158 14.71 -5.89 6.33
CA GLN A 158 13.50 -6.21 5.57
C GLN A 158 13.28 -5.17 4.47
N HIS A 159 13.04 -5.67 3.26
CA HIS A 159 12.64 -4.89 2.09
C HIS A 159 11.71 -5.71 1.20
N ASP A 160 11.03 -5.04 0.27
CA ASP A 160 10.12 -5.71 -0.64
C ASP A 160 10.86 -6.45 -1.79
N GLY A 161 10.11 -7.26 -2.53
CA GLY A 161 10.64 -8.05 -3.63
C GLY A 161 10.74 -7.31 -4.98
N ALA A 162 10.75 -5.98 -5.01
CA ALA A 162 10.73 -5.20 -6.25
C ALA A 162 11.92 -5.55 -7.17
N PRO A 163 11.76 -5.44 -8.52
CA PRO A 163 12.82 -5.80 -9.46
C PRO A 163 14.14 -5.06 -9.24
N CYS A 164 14.10 -3.77 -8.88
CA CYS A 164 15.30 -2.98 -8.59
C CYS A 164 16.08 -3.50 -7.38
N HIS A 165 15.42 -4.17 -6.43
CA HIS A 165 16.06 -4.73 -5.24
C HIS A 165 16.81 -6.03 -5.51
N LYS A 166 16.44 -6.74 -6.58
CA LYS A 166 17.01 -8.05 -6.97
C LYS A 166 18.07 -7.94 -8.07
N ALA A 167 18.31 -6.73 -8.58
CA ALA A 167 19.15 -6.55 -9.75
C ALA A 167 20.64 -6.76 -9.43
N LYS A 168 21.26 -7.77 -10.04
CA LYS A 168 22.71 -8.04 -9.92
C LYS A 168 23.53 -6.92 -10.57
N VAL A 169 24.67 -6.55 -9.96
CA VAL A 169 25.68 -5.70 -10.60
C VAL A 169 26.39 -6.53 -11.65
N ARG A 170 26.27 -6.12 -12.92
CA ARG A 170 27.26 -6.52 -13.93
C ARG A 170 28.46 -5.61 -13.70
N THR A 171 29.46 -6.12 -13.00
CA THR A 171 30.78 -5.49 -12.99
C THR A 171 31.26 -5.54 -14.44
N LYS A 172 31.48 -4.37 -15.04
CA LYS A 172 32.17 -4.27 -16.33
C LYS A 172 33.67 -4.38 -16.09
#